data_AF-A0A5A7S4Y4-F1
#
_entry.id   AF-A0A5A7S4Y4-F1
#
_cell.length_a   1.000
_cell.length_b   1.000
_cell.length_c   1.000
_cell.angle_alpha   90.00
_cell.angle_beta   90.00
_cell.angle_gamma   90.00
#
_symmetry.space_group_name_H-M   'P 1'
#
loop_
_entity.id
_entity.type
_entity.pdbx_description
1 polymer ?
#
loop_
_entity_poly.entity_id
_entity_poly.type
_entity_poly.pdbx_seq_one_letter_code
_entity_poly.pdbx_strand_id
1 'polypeptide(L)'
;MQRDLSRTEIAWWITDISSPAIVQSMRRHAGHNLRNSPMKFGPANGVAFLERDGWRAIDIESQFAVGARLKRLPLVLRPFAYLPQPNPRKLGRAQWSAVVRLQHVPIG
;
A
#
# COMPACT_ATOMS: atom_id res chain seq x y z
N MET A 1 10.83 4.74 11.29
CA MET A 1 9.39 4.61 10.98
C MET A 1 8.75 3.44 11.72
N GLN A 2 9.07 2.18 11.40
CA GLN A 2 8.34 1.04 11.99
C GLN A 2 8.56 0.85 13.52
N ARG A 3 9.80 1.01 14.01
CA ARG A 3 10.08 1.02 15.47
C ARG A 3 9.54 2.23 16.21
N ASP A 4 9.41 3.37 15.53
CA ASP A 4 8.92 4.59 16.19
C ASP A 4 7.41 4.51 16.48
N LEU A 5 6.71 3.66 15.73
CA LEU A 5 5.28 3.45 15.84
C LEU A 5 4.92 2.32 16.81
N SER A 6 5.87 1.48 17.23
CA SER A 6 5.63 0.35 18.16
C SER A 6 5.53 0.78 19.63
N ARG A 7 5.31 2.07 19.89
CA ARG A 7 5.12 2.58 21.25
C ARG A 7 3.72 2.25 21.74
N THR A 8 3.58 1.92 23.01
CA THR A 8 2.31 1.53 23.62
C THR A 8 1.23 2.62 23.56
N GLU A 9 1.60 3.89 23.43
CA GLU A 9 0.66 4.99 23.28
C GLU A 9 0.02 5.04 21.88
N ILE A 10 0.61 4.35 20.90
CA ILE A 10 0.13 4.32 19.51
C ILE A 10 -0.64 3.02 19.29
N ALA A 11 -1.95 3.07 19.58
CA ALA A 11 -2.82 1.90 19.44
C ALA A 11 -3.08 1.50 17.96
N TRP A 12 -3.12 2.48 17.06
CA TRP A 12 -3.41 2.28 15.64
C TRP A 12 -2.85 3.43 14.78
N TRP A 13 -2.65 3.17 13.49
CA TRP A 13 -2.28 4.18 12.51
C TRP A 13 -2.74 3.78 11.10
N ILE A 14 -2.70 4.74 10.18
CA ILE A 14 -3.08 4.55 8.77
C ILE A 14 -1.89 4.87 7.88
N THR A 15 -1.69 4.08 6.83
CA THR A 15 -0.63 4.33 5.84
C THR A 15 -1.01 3.81 4.46
N ASP A 16 -0.42 4.42 3.44
CA ASP A 16 -0.50 3.93 2.07
C ASP A 16 0.57 2.87 1.81
N ILE A 17 0.16 1.75 1.21
CA ILE A 17 1.07 0.73 0.70
C ILE A 17 0.99 0.72 -0.81
N SER A 18 2.16 0.80 -1.44
CA SER A 18 2.31 0.69 -2.89
C SER A 18 3.12 -0.55 -3.26
N SER A 19 2.65 -1.28 -4.27
CA SER A 19 3.38 -2.39 -4.87
C SER A 19 4.71 -1.95 -5.50
N PRO A 20 5.70 -2.86 -5.65
CA PRO A 20 6.95 -2.57 -6.36
C PRO A 20 6.73 -2.03 -7.78
N ALA A 21 5.68 -2.51 -8.47
CA ALA A 21 5.36 -2.10 -9.83
C ALA A 21 4.91 -0.62 -9.90
N ILE A 22 4.11 -0.17 -8.93
CA ILE A 22 3.72 1.25 -8.82
C ILE A 22 4.95 2.10 -8.52
N VAL A 23 5.78 1.71 -7.54
CA VAL A 23 6.98 2.47 -7.18
C VAL A 23 7.94 2.57 -8.36
N GLN A 24 8.12 1.50 -9.14
CA GLN A 24 8.92 1.51 -10.35
C GLN A 24 8.34 2.46 -11.40
N SER A 25 7.01 2.43 -11.62
CA SER A 25 6.34 3.36 -12.52
C SER A 25 6.55 4.82 -12.07
N MET A 26 6.34 5.12 -10.79
CA MET A 26 6.52 6.47 -10.26
C MET A 26 7.97 6.95 -10.40
N ARG A 27 8.96 6.08 -10.15
CA ARG A 27 10.39 6.41 -10.38
C ARG A 27 10.67 6.73 -11.84
N ARG A 28 10.09 5.99 -12.79
CA ARG A 28 10.25 6.26 -14.23
C ARG A 28 9.65 7.61 -14.64
N HIS A 29 8.45 7.92 -14.15
CA HIS A 29 7.76 9.18 -14.47
C HIS A 29 8.38 10.40 -13.77
N ALA A 30 8.90 10.23 -12.56
CA ALA A 30 9.58 11.31 -11.84
C ALA A 30 10.88 11.76 -12.51
N GLY A 31 11.46 10.92 -13.37
CA GLY A 31 12.65 11.24 -14.15
C GLY A 31 13.81 11.73 -13.28
N HIS A 32 14.45 12.82 -13.70
CA HIS A 32 15.60 13.39 -12.99
C HIS A 32 15.24 14.12 -11.68
N ASN A 33 13.97 14.49 -11.48
CA ASN A 33 13.54 15.32 -10.36
C ASN A 33 13.66 14.62 -9.00
N LEU A 34 13.62 13.29 -8.96
CA LEU A 34 13.77 12.48 -7.73
C LEU A 34 15.10 11.72 -7.69
N ARG A 35 16.12 12.12 -8.47
CA ARG A 35 17.44 11.45 -8.46
C ARG A 35 18.08 11.40 -7.09
N ASN A 36 17.97 12.50 -6.33
CA ASN A 36 18.54 12.59 -4.98
C ASN A 36 17.56 12.09 -3.89
N SER A 37 16.32 11.79 -4.26
CA SER A 37 15.25 11.36 -3.35
C SER A 37 14.50 10.15 -3.92
N PRO A 38 15.16 9.01 -4.15
CA PRO A 38 14.52 7.85 -4.75
C PRO A 38 13.46 7.28 -3.81
N MET A 39 12.27 7.00 -4.33
CA MET A 39 11.20 6.32 -3.58
C MET A 39 11.60 4.87 -3.28
N LYS A 40 12.02 4.54 -2.06
CA LYS A 40 12.55 3.20 -1.71
C LYS A 40 11.49 2.20 -1.24
N PHE A 41 10.39 2.69 -0.67
CA PHE A 41 9.40 1.85 -0.01
C PHE A 41 8.37 1.30 -1.01
N GLY A 42 8.34 -0.03 -1.15
CA GLY A 42 7.43 -0.74 -2.04
C GLY A 42 7.53 -2.25 -1.81
N PRO A 43 7.09 -2.76 -0.65
CA PRO A 43 7.32 -4.15 -0.26
C PRO A 43 6.60 -5.13 -1.20
N ALA A 44 7.32 -6.14 -1.71
CA ALA A 44 6.72 -7.16 -2.60
C ALA A 44 5.68 -8.04 -1.90
N ASN A 45 5.80 -8.18 -0.57
CA ASN A 45 4.85 -8.85 0.31
C ASN A 45 3.73 -7.91 0.83
N GLY A 46 3.66 -6.66 0.34
CA GLY A 46 2.57 -5.73 0.63
C GLY A 46 2.33 -5.52 2.13
N VAL A 47 1.08 -5.68 2.57
CA VAL A 47 0.71 -5.48 3.99
C VAL A 47 1.46 -6.41 4.94
N ALA A 48 1.87 -7.59 4.47
CA ALA A 48 2.61 -8.56 5.28
C ALA A 48 4.01 -8.07 5.68
N PHE A 49 4.51 -6.98 5.10
CA PHE A 49 5.72 -6.31 5.58
C PHE A 49 5.52 -5.76 6.98
N LEU A 50 4.38 -5.12 7.24
CA LEU A 50 4.06 -4.53 8.54
C LEU A 50 3.63 -5.61 9.53
N GLU A 51 2.93 -6.64 9.04
CA GLU A 51 2.44 -7.72 9.91
C GLU A 51 3.54 -8.57 10.56
N ARG A 52 4.75 -8.57 10.00
CA ARG A 52 5.89 -9.30 10.57
C ARG A 52 6.37 -8.74 11.91
N ASP A 53 6.08 -7.48 12.20
CA ASP A 53 6.63 -6.77 13.37
C ASP A 53 5.52 -6.32 14.34
N GLY A 54 4.53 -7.19 14.58
CA GLY A 54 3.51 -6.96 15.60
C GLY A 54 2.38 -6.02 15.18
N TRP A 55 2.22 -5.76 13.89
CA TRP A 55 1.04 -5.04 13.38
C TRP A 55 0.03 -6.01 12.79
N ARG A 56 -1.25 -5.63 12.80
CA ARG A 56 -2.30 -6.33 12.08
C ARG A 56 -3.00 -5.34 11.15
N ALA A 57 -3.07 -5.67 9.86
CA ALA A 57 -3.89 -4.93 8.91
C ALA A 57 -5.36 -5.27 9.18
N ILE A 58 -6.09 -4.33 9.77
CA ILE A 58 -7.50 -4.50 10.14
C ILE A 58 -8.43 -4.05 9.01
N ASP A 59 -8.02 -3.05 8.23
CA ASP A 59 -8.73 -2.63 7.01
C ASP A 59 -7.73 -2.38 5.88
N ILE A 60 -8.09 -2.81 4.67
CA ILE A 60 -7.27 -2.67 3.47
C ILE A 60 -8.20 -2.17 2.35
N GLU A 61 -8.06 -0.91 1.99
CA GLU A 61 -8.91 -0.25 0.99
C GLU A 61 -8.10 0.03 -0.28
N SER A 62 -8.37 -0.72 -1.35
CA SER A 62 -7.71 -0.53 -2.64
C SER A 62 -8.03 0.86 -3.19
N GLN A 63 -7.00 1.66 -3.46
CA GLN A 63 -7.16 3.00 -4.01
C GLN A 63 -7.84 2.95 -5.38
N PHE A 64 -7.61 1.89 -6.17
CA PHE A 64 -8.24 1.69 -7.46
C PHE A 64 -9.73 1.38 -7.33
N ALA A 65 -10.10 0.44 -6.45
CA ALA A 65 -11.52 0.09 -6.20
C ALA A 65 -12.30 1.29 -5.64
N VAL A 66 -11.72 2.00 -4.67
CA VAL A 66 -12.31 3.22 -4.11
C VAL A 66 -12.43 4.30 -5.17
N GLY A 67 -11.40 4.48 -6.02
CA GLY A 67 -11.46 5.39 -7.16
C GLY A 67 -12.62 5.08 -8.11
N ALA A 68 -12.88 3.80 -8.38
CA ALA A 68 -14.01 3.37 -9.20
C ALA A 68 -15.35 3.72 -8.54
N ARG A 69 -15.51 3.37 -7.27
CA ARG A 69 -16.71 3.65 -6.46
C ARG A 69 -17.03 5.15 -6.41
N LEU A 70 -16.00 5.98 -6.25
CA LEU A 70 -16.11 7.44 -6.22
C LEU A 70 -16.18 8.08 -7.62
N LYS A 71 -16.26 7.27 -8.70
CA LYS A 71 -16.29 7.71 -10.10
C LYS A 71 -15.07 8.57 -10.51
N ARG A 72 -13.95 8.43 -9.81
CA ARG A 72 -12.67 9.14 -10.04
C ARG A 72 -11.75 8.44 -11.04
N LEU A 73 -12.10 7.24 -11.50
CA LEU A 73 -11.37 6.57 -12.57
C LEU A 73 -11.79 7.07 -13.95
N PRO A 74 -10.83 7.23 -14.89
CA PRO A 74 -11.11 7.32 -16.32
C PRO A 74 -12.06 6.21 -16.77
N LEU A 75 -12.98 6.50 -17.68
CA LEU A 75 -14.00 5.55 -18.14
C LEU A 75 -13.40 4.22 -18.62
N VAL A 76 -12.27 4.29 -19.32
CA VAL A 76 -11.53 3.13 -19.84
C VAL A 76 -11.03 2.20 -18.71
N LEU A 77 -10.76 2.75 -17.52
CA LEU A 77 -10.25 1.98 -16.38
C LEU A 77 -11.35 1.41 -15.49
N ARG A 78 -12.59 1.91 -15.58
CA ARG A 78 -13.69 1.45 -14.72
C ARG A 78 -14.01 -0.05 -14.85
N PRO A 79 -14.00 -0.67 -16.05
CA PRO A 79 -14.25 -2.12 -16.18
C PRO A 79 -13.25 -2.98 -15.40
N PHE A 80 -11.99 -2.54 -15.28
CA PHE A 80 -10.97 -3.25 -14.53
C PHE A 80 -11.26 -3.29 -13.02
N ALA A 81 -12.13 -2.41 -12.51
CA ALA A 81 -12.48 -2.42 -11.08
C ALA A 81 -13.36 -3.60 -10.68
N TYR A 82 -13.97 -4.29 -11.66
CA TYR A 82 -14.73 -5.51 -11.45
C TYR A 82 -13.86 -6.78 -11.45
N LEU A 83 -12.58 -6.68 -11.81
CA LEU A 83 -11.67 -7.81 -11.74
C LEU A 83 -11.32 -8.15 -10.28
N PRO A 84 -11.02 -9.43 -9.97
CA PRO A 84 -10.52 -9.81 -8.67
C PRO A 84 -9.29 -8.98 -8.28
N GLN A 85 -9.32 -8.42 -7.06
CA GLN A 85 -8.20 -7.64 -6.56
C GLN A 85 -7.00 -8.57 -6.23
N PRO A 86 -5.75 -8.13 -6.51
CA PRO A 86 -4.55 -8.86 -6.10
C PRO A 86 -4.54 -9.12 -4.60
N ASN A 87 -3.93 -10.24 -4.18
CA ASN A 87 -3.77 -10.54 -2.76
C ASN A 87 -2.83 -9.49 -2.10
N PRO A 88 -3.30 -8.71 -1.11
CA PRO A 88 -2.52 -7.63 -0.49
C PRO A 88 -1.28 -8.11 0.26
N ARG A 89 -1.20 -9.41 0.59
CA ARG A 89 -0.05 -10.06 1.25
C ARG A 89 0.94 -10.70 0.26
N LYS A 90 0.61 -10.71 -1.04
CA LYS A 90 1.44 -11.30 -2.10
C LYS A 90 1.23 -10.52 -3.41
N LEU A 91 1.80 -9.32 -3.48
CA LEU A 91 1.58 -8.40 -4.59
C LEU A 91 2.39 -8.76 -5.84
N GLY A 92 3.58 -9.34 -5.68
CA GLY A 92 4.44 -9.72 -6.80
C GLY A 92 4.66 -8.56 -7.77
N ARG A 93 4.14 -8.67 -9.00
CA ARG A 93 4.24 -7.64 -10.05
C ARG A 93 2.92 -6.87 -10.29
N ALA A 94 1.89 -7.08 -9.47
CA ALA A 94 0.61 -6.40 -9.63
C ALA A 94 0.76 -4.89 -9.42
N GLN A 95 0.10 -4.09 -10.26
CA GLN A 95 -0.03 -2.64 -10.05
C GLN A 95 -1.14 -2.40 -9.05
N TRP A 96 -0.77 -2.37 -7.77
CA TRP A 96 -1.71 -2.27 -6.67
C TRP A 96 -1.22 -1.30 -5.61
N SER A 97 -2.15 -0.53 -5.07
CA SER A 97 -1.95 0.31 -3.89
C SER A 97 -3.22 0.37 -3.06
N ALA A 98 -3.05 0.57 -1.75
CA ALA A 98 -4.15 0.65 -0.81
C ALA A 98 -3.83 1.58 0.36
N VAL A 99 -4.89 2.14 0.94
CA VAL A 99 -4.87 2.72 2.28
C VAL A 99 -5.09 1.58 3.26
N VAL A 100 -4.25 1.49 4.29
CA VAL A 100 -4.25 0.38 5.25
C VAL A 100 -4.37 0.95 6.65
N ARG A 101 -5.36 0.48 7.41
CA ARG A 101 -5.46 0.73 8.85
C ARG A 101 -4.79 -0.42 9.58
N LEU A 102 -3.86 -0.08 10.46
CA LEU A 102 -3.05 -1.00 11.23
C LEU A 102 -3.36 -0.84 12.71
N GLN A 103 -3.43 -1.96 13.41
CA GLN A 103 -3.52 -1.99 14.87
C GLN A 103 -2.32 -2.74 15.43
N HIS A 104 -1.74 -2.23 16.51
CA HIS A 104 -0.66 -2.92 17.18
C HIS A 104 -1.21 -4.16 17.90
N VAL A 105 -0.60 -5.31 17.66
CA VAL A 105 -0.90 -6.56 18.35
C VAL A 105 0.32 -6.88 19.22
N PRO A 106 0.21 -6.76 20.56
CA PRO A 106 1.29 -7.12 21.46
C PRO A 106 1.71 -8.56 21.17
N ILE A 107 2.99 -8.76 20.85
CA ILE A 107 3.58 -10.09 20.79
C ILE A 107 3.85 -10.46 22.25
N GLY A 108 3.06 -11.41 22.78
CA GLY A 108 3.21 -11.94 24.13
C GLY A 108 4.45 -12.82 24.29
#